data_AF-A0A318T6X3-F1
#
_entry.id   AF-A0A318T6X3-F1
#
_cell.length_a   1.000
_cell.length_b   1.000
_cell.length_c   1.000
_cell.angle_alpha   90.00
_cell.angle_beta   90.00
_cell.angle_gamma   90.00
#
_symmetry.space_group_name_H-M   'P 1'
#
loop_
_entity.id
_entity.type
_entity.pdbx_description
1 polymer ?
#
loop_
_entity_poly.entity_id
_entity_poly.type
_entity_poly.pdbx_seq_one_letter_code
_entity_poly.pdbx_strand_id
1 'polypeptide(L)'
;MPLYIRDDEVDALARKVQELTKAPNKTEAVRRALENELTRAREAIPLEERIKIIQDRVQARMGPHKVDFDMKAFMDEGWEI
;
A
#
# COMPACT_ATOMS: atom_id res chain seq x y z
N MET A 1 -3.55 -1.57 -30.15
CA MET A 1 -4.80 -0.96 -30.65
C MET A 1 -4.93 0.45 -30.08
N PRO A 2 -5.36 1.46 -30.85
CA PRO A 2 -5.67 2.78 -30.32
C PRO A 2 -6.89 2.72 -29.38
N LEU A 3 -6.76 3.28 -28.18
CA LEU A 3 -7.86 3.43 -27.22
C LEU A 3 -8.69 4.65 -27.64
N TYR A 4 -9.93 4.45 -28.09
CA TYR A 4 -10.85 5.53 -28.44
C TYR A 4 -11.77 5.82 -27.26
N ILE A 5 -11.52 6.95 -26.60
CA ILE A 5 -12.35 7.47 -25.52
C ILE A 5 -13.42 8.36 -26.16
N ARG A 6 -14.69 7.95 -26.07
CA ARG A 6 -15.86 8.71 -26.57
C ARG A 6 -16.62 9.45 -25.48
N ASP A 7 -16.12 9.38 -24.26
CA ASP A 7 -16.72 9.96 -23.07
C ASP A 7 -16.03 11.29 -22.75
N ASP A 8 -16.80 12.36 -22.70
CA ASP A 8 -16.32 13.72 -22.44
C ASP A 8 -15.74 13.87 -21.03
N GLU A 9 -16.25 13.12 -20.05
CA GLU A 9 -15.74 13.13 -18.68
C GLU A 9 -14.32 12.53 -18.63
N VAL A 10 -14.10 11.45 -19.36
CA VAL A 10 -12.79 10.79 -19.43
C VAL A 10 -11.78 11.67 -20.17
N ASP A 11 -12.18 12.39 -21.22
CA ASP A 11 -11.30 13.37 -21.88
C ASP A 11 -10.96 14.56 -20.97
N ALA A 12 -11.90 15.01 -20.14
CA ALA A 12 -11.64 16.02 -19.12
C ALA A 12 -10.65 15.53 -18.06
N LEU A 13 -10.77 14.28 -17.61
CA LEU A 13 -9.80 13.66 -16.70
C LEU A 13 -8.42 13.54 -17.33
N ALA A 14 -8.32 13.09 -18.58
CA ALA A 14 -7.05 12.99 -19.31
C ALA A 14 -6.35 14.36 -19.42
N ARG A 15 -7.12 15.44 -19.67
CA ARG A 15 -6.60 16.82 -19.66
C ARG A 15 -6.06 17.23 -18.29
N LYS A 16 -6.84 17.02 -17.22
CA LYS A 16 -6.41 17.34 -15.84
C LYS A 16 -5.14 16.59 -15.46
N VAL A 17 -5.07 15.30 -15.78
CA VAL A 17 -3.86 14.50 -15.53
C VAL A 17 -2.68 15.05 -16.34
N GLN A 18 -2.88 15.42 -17.61
CA GLN A 18 -1.83 16.02 -18.43
C GLN A 18 -1.30 17.32 -17.82
N GLU A 19 -2.19 18.22 -17.40
CA GLU A 19 -1.84 19.50 -16.77
C GLU A 19 -1.06 19.31 -15.47
N LEU A 20 -1.55 18.43 -14.59
CA LEU A 20 -0.93 18.15 -13.29
C LEU A 20 0.44 17.45 -13.43
N THR A 21 0.56 16.53 -14.37
CA THR A 21 1.79 15.76 -14.60
C THR A 21 2.74 16.42 -15.60
N LYS A 22 2.32 17.54 -16.20
CA LYS A 22 3.02 18.25 -17.28
C LYS A 22 3.42 17.32 -18.43
N ALA A 23 2.57 16.35 -18.74
CA ALA A 23 2.83 15.40 -19.82
C ALA A 23 2.74 16.11 -21.19
N PRO A 24 3.58 15.74 -22.16
CA PRO A 24 3.66 16.45 -23.44
C PRO A 24 2.40 16.29 -24.31
N ASN A 25 1.64 15.22 -24.11
CA ASN A 25 0.35 15.00 -24.78
C ASN A 25 -0.59 14.16 -23.89
N LYS A 26 -1.88 14.15 -24.24
CA LYS A 26 -2.92 13.39 -23.52
C LYS A 26 -2.60 11.89 -23.45
N THR A 27 -2.07 11.31 -24.53
CA THR A 27 -1.74 9.88 -24.61
C THR A 27 -0.66 9.49 -23.61
N GLU A 28 0.40 10.30 -23.48
CA GLU A 28 1.45 10.12 -22.48
C GLU A 28 0.91 10.27 -21.05
N ALA A 29 0.04 11.26 -20.84
CA ALA A 29 -0.60 11.47 -19.54
C ALA A 29 -1.41 10.23 -19.12
N VAL A 30 -2.21 9.70 -20.03
CA VAL A 30 -3.02 8.49 -19.80
C VAL A 30 -2.13 7.27 -19.60
N ARG A 31 -1.07 7.09 -20.39
CA ARG A 31 -0.14 5.97 -20.21
C ARG A 31 0.48 5.97 -18.81
N ARG A 32 1.03 7.11 -18.38
CA ARG A 32 1.64 7.25 -17.05
C ARG A 32 0.63 7.02 -15.94
N ALA A 33 -0.60 7.50 -16.09
CA ALA A 33 -1.66 7.25 -15.11
C ALA A 33 -1.98 5.76 -14.97
N LEU A 34 -2.07 5.03 -16.09
CA LEU A 34 -2.30 3.59 -16.08
C LEU A 34 -1.12 2.81 -15.51
N GLU A 35 0.12 3.18 -15.84
CA GLU A 35 1.32 2.58 -15.27
C GLU A 35 1.40 2.78 -13.74
N ASN A 36 1.05 3.98 -13.27
CA ASN A 36 0.99 4.26 -11.84
C ASN A 36 -0.10 3.45 -11.14
N GLU A 37 -1.27 3.32 -11.74
CA GLU A 37 -2.36 2.52 -11.16
C GLU A 37 -2.02 1.02 -11.14
N LEU A 38 -1.39 0.52 -12.21
CA LEU A 38 -0.88 -0.85 -12.22
C LEU A 38 0.20 -1.06 -11.16
N THR A 39 1.09 -0.08 -10.97
CA THR A 39 2.09 -0.12 -9.92
C THR A 39 1.41 -0.15 -8.55
N ARG A 40 0.45 0.74 -8.29
CA ARG A 40 -0.33 0.75 -7.03
C ARG A 40 -1.08 -0.56 -6.79
N ALA A 41 -1.66 -1.15 -7.84
CA ALA A 41 -2.35 -2.43 -7.75
C ALA A 41 -1.39 -3.60 -7.48
N ARG A 42 -0.17 -3.56 -8.02
CA ARG A 42 0.89 -4.54 -7.75
C ARG A 42 1.53 -4.36 -6.37
N GLU A 43 1.71 -3.11 -5.95
CA GLU A 43 2.28 -2.72 -4.66
C GLU A 43 1.25 -2.71 -3.53
N ALA A 44 -0.03 -2.90 -3.84
CA ALA A 44 -1.06 -3.23 -2.88
C ALA A 44 -0.81 -4.65 -2.35
N ILE A 45 0.33 -4.79 -1.66
CA ILE A 45 0.68 -5.94 -0.84
C ILE A 45 -0.49 -6.12 0.12
N PRO A 46 -1.18 -7.28 0.10
CA PRO A 46 -2.22 -7.59 1.05
C PRO A 46 -1.75 -7.28 2.47
N LEU A 47 -2.65 -6.76 3.30
CA LEU A 47 -2.32 -6.36 4.67
C LEU A 47 -1.59 -7.49 5.43
N GLU A 48 -1.97 -8.74 5.16
CA GLU A 48 -1.33 -9.94 5.67
C GLU A 48 0.17 -10.02 5.35
N GLU A 49 0.58 -9.82 4.11
CA GLU A 49 1.98 -9.84 3.70
C GLU A 49 2.76 -8.65 4.31
N ARG A 50 2.13 -7.48 4.43
CA ARG A 50 2.74 -6.32 5.10
C ARG A 50 2.98 -6.57 6.59
N ILE A 51 2.01 -7.19 7.27
CA ILE A 51 2.12 -7.55 8.69
C ILE A 51 3.19 -8.63 8.88
N LYS A 52 3.24 -9.64 7.99
CA LYS A 52 4.21 -10.72 8.06
C LYS A 52 5.65 -10.23 8.02
N ILE A 53 5.97 -9.26 7.14
CA ILE A 53 7.31 -8.64 7.09
C ILE A 53 7.69 -8.01 8.44
N ILE A 54 6.73 -7.38 9.13
CA ILE A 54 6.96 -6.77 10.44
C ILE A 54 7.14 -7.86 11.50
N GLN A 55 6.28 -8.88 11.50
CA GLN A 55 6.37 -10.02 12.42
C GLN A 55 7.71 -10.75 12.28
N ASP A 56 8.15 -11.03 11.06
CA ASP A 56 9.43 -11.69 10.76
C ASP A 56 10.61 -10.85 11.26
N ARG A 57 10.57 -9.51 11.07
CA ARG A 57 11.61 -8.60 11.59
C ARG A 57 11.64 -8.56 13.12
N VAL A 58 10.49 -8.57 13.78
CA VAL A 58 10.40 -8.61 15.24
C VAL A 58 10.90 -9.95 15.76
N GLN A 59 10.47 -11.06 15.16
CA GLN A 59 10.88 -12.40 15.54
C GLN A 59 12.39 -12.61 15.35
N ALA A 60 12.97 -12.13 14.26
CA ALA A 60 14.41 -12.17 14.03
C ALA A 60 15.22 -11.40 15.10
N ARG A 61 14.63 -10.34 15.70
CA ARG A 61 15.27 -9.57 16.79
C ARG A 61 15.03 -10.16 18.17
N MET A 62 13.86 -10.72 18.42
CA MET A 62 13.47 -11.29 19.72
C MET A 62 14.12 -12.67 19.97
N GLY A 63 14.57 -13.35 18.91
CA GLY A 63 15.18 -14.68 19.01
C GLY A 63 14.14 -15.81 19.21
N PRO A 64 14.58 -17.09 19.21
CA PRO A 64 13.68 -18.24 19.27
C PRO A 64 13.08 -18.51 20.66
N HIS A 65 13.49 -17.75 21.68
CA HIS A 65 13.02 -17.96 23.04
C HIS A 65 11.60 -17.42 23.19
N LYS A 66 10.62 -18.32 23.21
CA LYS A 66 9.37 -18.06 23.93
C LYS A 66 9.76 -17.72 25.36
N VAL A 67 9.65 -16.46 25.72
CA VAL A 67 9.63 -16.07 27.13
C VAL A 67 8.42 -16.76 27.73
N ASP A 68 8.62 -17.57 28.76
CA ASP A 68 7.52 -18.12 29.55
C ASP A 68 6.95 -16.96 30.37
N PHE A 69 6.10 -16.16 29.70
CA PHE A 69 5.52 -14.95 30.27
C PHE A 69 4.13 -15.28 30.78
N ASP A 70 4.02 -15.40 32.10
CA ASP A 70 2.74 -15.56 32.77
C ASP A 70 2.02 -14.21 32.81
N MET A 71 1.15 -14.02 31.82
CA MET A 71 0.33 -12.82 31.69
C MET A 71 -0.62 -12.63 32.87
N LYS A 72 -1.03 -13.71 33.56
CA LYS A 72 -1.93 -13.61 34.71
C LYS A 72 -1.18 -13.05 35.92
N ALA A 73 -0.02 -13.60 36.25
CA ALA A 73 0.79 -13.13 37.37
C ALA A 73 1.19 -11.64 37.22
N PHE A 74 1.59 -11.24 36.00
CA PHE A 74 1.92 -9.83 35.71
C PHE A 74 0.75 -8.88 35.90
N MET A 75 -0.45 -9.27 35.47
CA MET A 75 -1.64 -8.46 35.64
C MET A 75 -2.03 -8.38 37.12
N ASP A 76 -2.04 -9.50 37.84
CA ASP A 76 -2.42 -9.55 39.26
C ASP A 76 -1.51 -8.61 40.11
N GLU A 77 -0.19 -8.54 39.83
CA GLU A 77 0.75 -7.62 40.50
C GLU A 77 0.44 -6.12 40.24
N GLY A 78 -0.13 -5.77 39.08
CA GLY A 78 -0.51 -4.39 38.75
C GLY A 78 -1.81 -3.91 39.38
N TRP A 79 -2.61 -4.82 39.95
CA TRP A 79 -3.90 -4.51 40.59
C TRP A 79 -3.85 -4.54 42.13
N GLU A 80 -2.72 -4.91 42.75
CA GLU A 80 -2.52 -4.84 44.21
C GLU A 80 -2.02 -3.46 44.72
N ILE A 81 -2.46 -2.36 44.08
CA ILE A 81 -2.26 -0.98 44.58
C ILE A 81 -3.44 -0.58 45.48
#